data_AF-A0A252E7W2-F1
#
_entry.id   AF-A0A252E7W2-F1
#
_cell.length_a   1.000
_cell.length_b   1.000
_cell.length_c   1.000
_cell.angle_alpha   90.00
_cell.angle_beta   90.00
_cell.angle_gamma   90.00
#
_symmetry.space_group_name_H-M   'P 1'
#
loop_
_entity.id
_entity.type
_entity.pdbx_description
1 polymer ?
#
loop_
_entity_poly.entity_id
_entity_poly.type
_entity_poly.pdbx_seq_one_letter_code
_entity_poly.pdbx_strand_id
1 'polypeptide(L)'
;MNSTDNSPIDDRSSEDLVSVTELQRQLNELLKQLSPERLRVLTDFAAYLANAESEAATQELLAIPGLLERIQQNQATPKTDYTNWRTLRSDV
;
A
#
# COMPACT_ATOMS: atom_id res chain seq x y z
N MET A 1 -32.64 45.85 19.59
CA MET A 1 -32.38 44.66 20.42
C MET A 1 -32.62 43.47 19.52
N ASN A 2 -31.67 43.07 18.65
CA ASN A 2 -30.42 42.32 18.93
C ASN A 2 -30.79 40.93 19.50
N SER A 3 -30.39 39.78 18.97
CA SER A 3 -29.41 39.40 17.96
C SER A 3 -29.80 38.04 17.38
N THR A 4 -29.36 37.82 16.14
CA THR A 4 -29.14 36.53 15.48
C THR A 4 -28.51 35.49 16.41
N ASP A 5 -29.14 34.33 16.56
CA ASP A 5 -28.46 33.10 16.99
C ASP A 5 -28.20 32.27 15.72
N ASN A 6 -27.07 32.58 15.09
CA ASN A 6 -26.50 31.78 14.03
C ASN A 6 -25.36 30.98 14.67
N SER A 7 -25.71 29.90 15.36
CA SER A 7 -24.72 28.92 15.82
C SER A 7 -24.10 28.23 14.60
N PRO A 8 -22.77 28.27 14.42
CA PRO A 8 -22.10 27.50 13.37
C PRO A 8 -22.17 26.03 13.76
N ILE A 9 -22.81 25.23 12.90
CA ILE A 9 -22.70 23.77 12.95
C ILE A 9 -21.23 23.42 12.70
N ASP A 10 -20.70 22.60 13.61
CA ASP A 10 -19.32 22.14 13.72
C ASP A 10 -18.65 21.80 12.38
N ASP A 11 -17.73 22.66 11.94
CA ASP A 11 -16.76 22.38 10.88
C ASP A 11 -15.51 21.71 11.50
N ARG A 12 -15.67 20.47 11.98
CA ARG A 12 -14.57 19.67 12.55
C ARG A 12 -14.49 18.24 12.05
N SER A 13 -15.05 17.96 10.88
CA SER A 13 -14.98 16.63 10.24
C SER A 13 -14.17 16.60 8.94
N SER A 14 -13.35 17.63 8.70
CA SER A 14 -12.63 17.81 7.42
C SER A 14 -11.14 17.44 7.47
N GLU A 15 -10.60 16.96 8.60
CA GLU A 15 -9.16 16.64 8.71
C GLU A 15 -8.74 15.28 8.14
N ASP A 16 -9.67 14.36 7.83
CA ASP A 16 -9.32 12.94 7.70
C ASP A 16 -9.39 12.32 6.30
N LEU A 17 -9.36 13.09 5.22
CA LEU A 17 -9.18 12.51 3.87
C LEU A 17 -8.31 13.41 2.98
N VAL A 18 -7.06 13.63 3.36
CA VAL A 18 -6.07 14.11 2.39
C VAL A 18 -5.95 13.05 1.29
N SER A 19 -6.44 13.38 0.09
CA SER A 19 -6.37 12.45 -1.05
C SER A 19 -4.92 12.03 -1.32
N VAL A 20 -4.71 10.81 -1.81
CA VAL A 20 -3.38 10.30 -2.17
C VAL A 20 -2.63 11.29 -3.09
N THR A 21 -3.34 11.90 -4.04
CA THR A 21 -2.80 12.91 -4.95
C THR A 21 -2.30 14.15 -4.20
N GLU A 22 -3.03 14.60 -3.18
CA GLU A 22 -2.64 15.75 -2.38
C GLU A 22 -1.43 15.45 -1.48
N LEU A 23 -1.36 14.25 -0.88
CA LEU A 23 -0.18 13.79 -0.15
C LEU A 23 1.06 13.72 -1.06
N GLN A 24 0.92 13.17 -2.27
CA GLN A 24 2.01 13.12 -3.25
C GLN A 24 2.48 14.53 -3.65
N ARG A 25 1.56 15.47 -3.83
CA ARG A 25 1.88 16.87 -4.15
C ARG A 25 2.69 17.51 -3.02
N GLN A 26 2.21 17.39 -1.78
CA GLN A 26 2.90 17.96 -0.61
C GLN A 26 4.30 17.36 -0.44
N LEU A 27 4.44 16.04 -0.59
CA LEU A 27 5.73 15.38 -0.49
C LEU A 27 6.71 15.89 -1.55
N ASN A 28 6.27 16.03 -2.80
CA ASN A 28 7.12 16.57 -3.88
C ASN A 28 7.62 17.99 -3.59
N GLU A 29 6.80 18.85 -2.98
CA GLU A 29 7.23 20.20 -2.60
C GLU A 29 8.22 20.21 -1.44
N LEU A 30 8.08 19.29 -0.49
CA LEU A 30 9.03 19.13 0.61
C LEU A 30 10.39 18.61 0.11
N LEU A 31 10.39 17.62 -0.80
CA LEU A 31 11.62 17.04 -1.35
C LEU A 31 12.50 18.09 -2.03
N LYS A 32 11.93 19.10 -2.68
CA LYS A 32 12.68 20.19 -3.33
C LYS A 32 13.46 21.08 -2.36
N GLN A 33 13.09 21.10 -1.08
CA GLN A 33 13.65 22.01 -0.07
C GLN A 33 14.71 21.35 0.81
N LEU A 34 14.91 20.04 0.68
CA LEU A 34 15.77 19.26 1.56
C LEU A 34 17.21 19.21 1.04
N SER A 35 18.15 19.14 1.98
CA SER A 35 19.56 18.89 1.65
C SER A 35 19.76 17.45 1.16
N PRO A 36 20.84 17.16 0.42
CA PRO A 36 21.16 15.82 -0.05
C PRO A 36 21.19 14.75 1.05
N GLU A 37 21.70 15.10 2.24
CA GLU A 37 21.78 14.19 3.38
C GLU A 37 20.39 13.82 3.91
N ARG A 38 19.47 14.80 3.96
CA ARG A 38 18.08 14.58 4.39
C ARG A 38 17.30 13.79 3.35
N LEU A 39 17.54 14.04 2.06
CA LEU A 39 16.98 13.25 0.97
C LEU A 39 17.42 11.79 1.04
N ARG A 40 18.68 11.52 1.39
CA ARG A 40 19.19 10.17 1.57
C ARG A 40 18.47 9.43 2.70
N VAL A 41 18.31 10.07 3.86
CA VAL A 41 17.56 9.50 4.99
C VAL A 41 16.11 9.20 4.60
N LEU A 42 15.43 10.10 3.88
CA LEU A 42 14.06 9.84 3.42
C LEU A 42 13.98 8.71 2.40
N THR A 43 14.98 8.57 1.53
CA THR A 43 15.04 7.48 0.56
C THR A 43 15.17 6.14 1.27
N ASP A 44 16.07 6.05 2.25
CA ASP A 44 16.25 4.84 3.06
C ASP A 44 14.96 4.49 3.84
N PHE A 45 14.30 5.51 4.39
CA PHE A 45 13.02 5.33 5.10
C PHE A 45 11.87 4.90 4.17
N ALA A 46 11.75 5.50 2.98
CA ALA A 46 10.75 5.10 2.00
C ALA A 46 10.96 3.66 1.51
N ALA A 47 12.21 3.25 1.32
CA ALA A 47 12.55 1.87 0.99
C ALA A 47 12.13 0.89 2.11
N TYR A 48 12.37 1.27 3.37
CA TYR A 48 11.88 0.49 4.52
C TYR A 48 10.36 0.38 4.52
N LEU A 49 9.62 1.47 4.31
CA LEU A 49 8.16 1.45 4.28
C LEU A 49 7.62 0.58 3.14
N ALA A 50 8.19 0.69 1.94
CA ALA A 50 7.81 -0.15 0.80
C ALA A 50 8.06 -1.64 1.09
N ASN A 51 9.18 -1.95 1.75
CA ASN A 51 9.48 -3.31 2.17
C ASN A 51 8.50 -3.80 3.26
N ALA A 52 8.21 -2.97 4.27
CA ALA A 52 7.28 -3.32 5.35
C ALA A 52 5.84 -3.53 4.84
N GLU A 53 5.38 -2.70 3.90
CA GLU A 53 4.09 -2.86 3.23
C GLU A 53 4.04 -4.18 2.44
N SER A 54 5.14 -4.55 1.78
CA SER A 54 5.29 -5.84 1.11
C SER A 54 5.43 -7.02 2.10
N GLU A 55 6.01 -6.80 3.28
CA GLU A 55 6.23 -7.84 4.29
C GLU A 55 4.93 -8.31 4.94
N ALA A 56 3.95 -7.43 5.17
CA ALA A 56 2.68 -7.83 5.78
C ALA A 56 1.99 -8.95 4.99
N ALA A 57 1.90 -8.80 3.66
CA ALA A 57 1.36 -9.84 2.77
C ALA A 57 2.28 -11.08 2.67
N THR A 58 3.59 -10.90 2.80
CA THR A 58 4.56 -12.00 2.75
C THR A 58 4.51 -12.85 4.02
N GLN A 59 4.29 -12.25 5.19
CA GLN A 59 4.16 -12.97 6.46
C GLN A 59 2.93 -13.88 6.49
N GLU A 60 1.81 -13.45 5.90
CA GLU A 60 0.62 -14.32 5.75
C GLU A 60 0.93 -15.56 4.91
N LEU A 61 1.69 -15.41 3.82
CA LEU A 61 2.10 -16.53 2.97
C LEU A 61 3.11 -17.44 3.69
N LEU A 62 4.09 -16.87 4.39
CA LEU A 62 5.08 -17.64 5.17
C LEU A 62 4.45 -18.40 6.34
N ALA A 63 3.33 -17.92 6.88
CA ALA A 63 2.58 -18.61 7.92
C ALA A 63 1.86 -19.87 7.41
N ILE A 64 1.73 -20.07 6.09
CA ILE A 64 1.12 -21.27 5.51
C ILE A 64 2.14 -22.43 5.57
N PRO A 65 1.91 -23.46 6.42
CA PRO A 65 2.87 -24.54 6.59
C PRO A 65 3.09 -25.30 5.28
N GLY A 66 4.36 -25.52 4.91
CA GLY A 66 4.72 -26.29 3.72
C GLY A 66 4.53 -25.55 2.39
N LEU A 67 4.19 -24.26 2.40
CA LEU A 67 3.93 -23.50 1.17
C LEU A 67 5.20 -23.36 0.32
N LEU A 68 6.33 -23.02 0.92
CA LEU A 68 7.58 -22.82 0.18
C LEU A 68 8.05 -24.12 -0.49
N GLU A 69 7.96 -25.23 0.22
CA GLU A 69 8.29 -26.57 -0.28
C GLU A 69 7.38 -26.94 -1.45
N ARG A 70 6.07 -26.66 -1.34
CA ARG A 70 5.10 -26.89 -2.43
C ARG A 70 5.38 -26.00 -3.64
N ILE A 71 5.70 -24.73 -3.45
CA ILE A 71 6.07 -23.82 -4.55
C ILE A 71 7.32 -24.36 -5.25
N GLN A 72 8.34 -24.74 -4.50
CA GLN A 72 9.59 -25.27 -5.04
C GLN A 72 9.37 -26.58 -5.82
N GLN A 73 8.54 -27.48 -5.31
CA GLN A 73 8.14 -28.70 -6.02
C GLN A 73 7.40 -28.39 -7.31
N ASN A 74 6.49 -27.41 -7.28
CA ASN A 74 5.69 -27.01 -8.44
C ASN A 74 6.49 -26.25 -9.51
N GLN A 75 7.66 -25.69 -9.18
CA GLN A 75 8.54 -25.09 -10.19
C GLN A 75 9.14 -26.12 -11.16
N ALA A 76 9.25 -27.38 -10.73
CA ALA A 76 9.71 -28.48 -11.57
C ALA A 76 8.57 -29.09 -12.40
N THR A 77 7.32 -28.64 -12.24
CA THR A 77 6.18 -29.18 -12.97
C THR A 77 6.30 -28.91 -14.47
N PRO A 78 6.27 -29.93 -15.33
CA PRO A 78 6.24 -29.76 -16.77
C PRO A 78 5.02 -28.94 -17.23
N LYS A 79 5.20 -28.08 -18.23
CA LYS A 79 4.10 -27.28 -18.79
C LYS A 79 2.96 -28.12 -19.37
N THR A 80 3.21 -29.39 -19.71
CA THR A 80 2.19 -30.34 -20.16
C THR A 80 1.15 -30.64 -19.07
N ASP A 81 1.52 -30.46 -17.81
CA ASP A 81 0.68 -30.77 -16.65
C ASP A 81 -0.06 -29.51 -16.15
N TYR A 82 0.11 -28.39 -16.84
CA TYR A 82 -0.57 -27.14 -16.50
C TYR A 82 -2.01 -27.19 -16.98
N THR A 83 -2.93 -26.77 -16.12
CA THR A 83 -4.33 -26.59 -16.51
C THR A 83 -4.61 -25.12 -16.81
N ASN A 84 -5.29 -24.84 -17.92
CA ASN A 84 -5.69 -23.48 -18.25
C ASN A 84 -6.74 -23.00 -17.22
N TRP A 85 -6.52 -21.85 -16.60
CA TRP A 85 -7.44 -21.35 -15.57
C TRP A 85 -8.88 -21.17 -16.07
N ARG A 86 -9.08 -20.92 -17.38
CA ARG A 86 -10.41 -20.81 -17.98
C ARG A 86 -11.18 -22.13 -17.96
N THR A 87 -10.50 -23.26 -17.91
CA THR A 87 -11.16 -24.58 -17.82
C THR A 87 -11.41 -25.00 -16.37
N LEU A 88 -10.89 -24.25 -15.38
CA LEU A 88 -11.11 -24.48 -13.95
C LEU A 88 -12.27 -23.66 -13.39
N ARG A 89 -12.65 -22.60 -14.09
CA ARG A 89 -13.69 -21.67 -13.66
C ARG A 89 -14.96 -21.90 -14.48
N SER A 90 -16.10 -22.02 -13.79
CA SER A 90 -17.41 -22.20 -14.41
C SER A 90 -18.20 -20.90 -14.56
N ASP A 91 -17.65 -19.79 -14.08
CA ASP A 91 -18.26 -18.45 -14.00
C ASP A 91 -17.78 -17.49 -15.11
N VAL A 92 -17.04 -17.97 -16.11
CA VAL A 92 -16.43 -17.17 -17.19
C VAL A 92 -16.90 -17.66 -18.55
#